data_AF-A0A959QPF6-F1
#
_entry.id   AF-A0A959QPF6-F1
#
_cell.length_a   1.000
_cell.length_b   1.000
_cell.length_c   1.000
_cell.angle_alpha   90.00
_cell.angle_beta   90.00
_cell.angle_gamma   90.00
#
_symmetry.space_group_name_H-M   'P 1'
#
loop_
_entity.id
_entity.type
_entity.pdbx_description
1 polymer ?
#
loop_
_entity_poly.entity_id
_entity_poly.type
_entity_poly.pdbx_seq_one_letter_code
_entity_poly.pdbx_strand_id
1 'polypeptide(L)'
;DNVSIEYMNADGVIAVDFNESVNPNGLITMYRPSDKSLDYQVNIQSSKTNIPVQKLKKGLWRVKVDWKENDKAYYAEKDIFL
;
A
#
# COMPACT_ATOMS: atom_id res chain seq x y z
N ASP A 1 10.05 4.10 -10.90
CA ASP A 1 9.39 4.36 -9.60
C ASP A 1 10.03 3.52 -8.52
N ASN A 2 10.36 4.15 -7.38
CA ASN A 2 11.05 3.50 -6.26
C ASN A 2 10.13 2.60 -5.42
N VAL A 3 8.84 2.54 -5.77
CA VAL A 3 7.84 1.68 -5.17
C VAL A 3 6.91 1.12 -6.25
N SER A 4 6.56 -0.16 -6.16
CA SER A 4 5.49 -0.78 -6.94
C SER A 4 4.31 -1.13 -6.04
N ILE A 5 3.09 -1.03 -6.60
CA ILE A 5 1.84 -1.41 -5.94
C ILE A 5 1.09 -2.32 -6.90
N GLU A 6 0.84 -3.56 -6.53
CA GLU A 6 0.24 -4.56 -7.41
C GLU A 6 -0.81 -5.39 -6.68
N TYR A 7 -1.94 -5.64 -7.35
CA TYR A 7 -2.94 -6.58 -6.84
C TYR A 7 -2.71 -7.96 -7.44
N MET A 8 -2.22 -8.88 -6.61
CA MET A 8 -2.00 -10.27 -6.96
C MET A 8 -3.27 -11.06 -6.66
N ASN A 9 -4.22 -11.04 -7.61
CA ASN A 9 -5.56 -11.61 -7.42
C ASN A 9 -5.54 -13.11 -7.06
N ALA A 10 -4.62 -13.88 -7.63
CA ALA A 10 -4.48 -15.31 -7.33
C ALA A 10 -4.10 -15.57 -5.86
N ASP A 11 -3.29 -14.68 -5.28
CA ASP A 11 -2.79 -14.78 -3.91
C ASP A 11 -3.68 -14.03 -2.91
N GLY A 12 -4.62 -13.22 -3.40
CA GLY A 12 -5.50 -12.41 -2.56
C GLY A 12 -4.72 -11.38 -1.73
N VAL A 13 -3.70 -10.76 -2.32
CA VAL A 13 -2.89 -9.74 -1.67
C VAL A 13 -2.69 -8.53 -2.57
N ILE A 14 -2.60 -7.36 -1.94
CA ILE A 14 -1.96 -6.19 -2.55
C ILE A 14 -0.51 -6.17 -2.08
N ALA A 15 0.42 -6.28 -3.01
CA ALA A 15 1.85 -6.21 -2.77
C ALA A 15 2.34 -4.76 -2.94
N VAL A 16 3.12 -4.28 -1.98
CA VAL A 16 3.86 -3.02 -2.04
C VAL A 16 5.35 -3.35 -1.91
N ASP A 17 6.14 -3.05 -2.95
CA ASP A 17 7.57 -3.39 -3.03
C ASP A 17 8.41 -2.13 -3.23
N PHE A 18 9.35 -1.88 -2.32
CA PHE A 18 10.29 -0.77 -2.36
C PHE A 18 11.61 -1.27 -2.96
N ASN A 19 11.65 -1.38 -4.29
CA ASN A 19 12.66 -2.05 -5.12
C ASN A 19 14.13 -1.91 -4.64
N GLU A 20 14.53 -0.73 -4.16
CA GLU A 20 15.92 -0.42 -3.80
C GLU A 20 16.09 0.06 -2.34
N SER A 21 15.01 0.22 -1.59
CA SER A 21 15.08 0.72 -0.21
C SER A 21 15.27 -0.44 0.77
N VAL A 22 16.42 -0.48 1.45
CA VAL A 22 16.73 -1.55 2.41
C VAL A 22 15.89 -1.43 3.70
N ASN A 23 15.49 -0.21 4.09
CA ASN A 23 14.69 0.05 5.30
C ASN A 23 13.76 1.27 5.11
N PRO A 24 12.74 1.19 4.23
CA PRO A 24 11.77 2.26 4.11
C PRO A 24 11.01 2.42 5.45
N ASN A 25 10.88 3.66 5.93
CA ASN A 25 10.07 3.98 7.10
C ASN A 25 8.91 4.87 6.66
N GLY A 26 7.68 4.45 6.99
CA GLY A 26 6.49 5.20 6.65
C GLY A 26 5.21 4.41 6.84
N LEU A 27 4.20 4.78 6.06
CA LEU A 27 2.83 4.36 6.24
C LEU A 27 2.18 4.02 4.89
N ILE A 28 1.49 2.90 4.84
CA ILE A 28 0.57 2.57 3.76
C ILE A 28 -0.84 2.84 4.26
N THR A 29 -1.59 3.70 3.56
CA THR A 29 -3.01 3.95 3.84
C THR A 29 -3.88 3.25 2.80
N MET A 30 -4.78 2.41 3.29
CA MET A 30 -5.83 1.78 2.50
C MET A 30 -7.06 2.68 2.58
N TYR A 31 -7.26 3.52 1.57
CA TYR A 31 -8.35 4.49 1.48
C TYR A 31 -9.52 3.92 0.67
N ARG A 32 -10.73 4.00 1.21
CA ARG A 32 -11.96 3.57 0.55
C ARG A 32 -12.82 4.80 0.18
N PRO A 33 -12.82 5.22 -1.10
CA PRO A 33 -13.54 6.42 -1.53
C PRO A 33 -15.04 6.40 -1.22
N SER A 34 -15.66 5.20 -1.25
CA SER A 34 -17.10 5.06 -1.01
C SER A 34 -17.49 5.06 0.46
N ASP A 35 -16.54 4.81 1.37
CA ASP A 35 -16.80 4.66 2.80
C ASP A 35 -15.50 4.81 3.60
N LYS A 36 -15.24 6.04 4.02
CA LYS A 36 -14.05 6.41 4.80
C LYS A 36 -13.95 5.66 6.14
N SER A 37 -15.05 5.12 6.67
CA SER A 37 -15.01 4.37 7.94
C SER A 37 -14.26 3.03 7.82
N LEU A 38 -14.03 2.56 6.59
CA LEU A 38 -13.27 1.35 6.29
C LEU A 38 -11.78 1.62 6.06
N ASP A 39 -11.34 2.89 6.12
CA ASP A 39 -9.93 3.25 5.97
C ASP A 39 -9.10 2.64 7.09
N TYR A 40 -7.91 2.13 6.74
CA TYR A 40 -6.94 1.68 7.72
C TYR A 40 -5.51 1.89 7.24
N GLN A 41 -4.57 1.80 8.19
CA GLN A 41 -3.16 2.08 7.94
C GLN A 41 -2.30 0.88 8.34
N VAL A 42 -1.20 0.71 7.62
CA VAL A 42 -0.19 -0.32 7.86
C VAL A 42 1.16 0.38 7.93
N ASN A 43 1.90 0.24 9.03
CA ASN A 43 3.26 0.75 9.12
C ASN A 43 4.18 -0.05 8.19
N ILE A 44 5.05 0.64 7.47
CA ILE A 44 6.07 -0.01 6.64
C ILE A 44 7.15 -0.56 7.56
N GLN A 45 7.27 -1.89 7.61
CA GLN A 45 8.24 -2.58 8.47
C GLN A 45 9.36 -3.25 7.68
N SER A 46 9.20 -3.40 6.36
CA SER A 46 10.21 -3.98 5.48
C SER A 46 10.05 -3.46 4.05
N SER A 47 11.02 -3.76 3.19
CA SER A 47 10.99 -3.41 1.76
C SER A 47 9.85 -4.08 0.99
N LYS A 48 9.18 -5.09 1.55
CA LYS A 48 8.00 -5.72 0.95
C LYS A 48 6.87 -5.83 1.95
N THR A 49 5.69 -5.34 1.59
CA THR A 49 4.49 -5.45 2.42
C THR A 49 3.37 -6.08 1.60
N ASN A 50 2.88 -7.23 2.08
CA ASN A 50 1.70 -7.89 1.51
C ASN A 50 0.49 -7.59 2.39
N ILE A 51 -0.53 -6.96 1.81
CA ILE A 51 -1.77 -6.61 2.48
C ILE A 51 -2.85 -7.62 2.07
N PRO A 52 -3.30 -8.50 2.97
CA PRO A 52 -4.34 -9.48 2.67
C PRO A 52 -5.68 -8.78 2.37
N VAL A 53 -6.35 -9.16 1.29
CA VAL A 53 -7.60 -8.50 0.87
C VAL A 53 -8.88 -9.21 1.30
N GLN A 54 -8.78 -10.38 1.92
CA GLN A 54 -9.92 -11.27 2.20
C GLN A 54 -10.99 -10.65 3.12
N LYS A 55 -10.59 -9.68 3.95
CA LYS A 55 -11.49 -8.95 4.85
C LYS A 55 -11.99 -7.61 4.26
N LEU A 56 -11.50 -7.22 3.09
CA LEU A 56 -11.86 -5.98 2.43
C LEU A 56 -13.15 -6.14 1.64
N LYS A 57 -13.93 -5.07 1.59
CA LYS A 57 -15.13 -5.01 0.73
C LYS A 57 -14.71 -4.89 -0.74
N LYS A 58 -15.44 -5.54 -1.64
CA LYS A 58 -15.25 -5.43 -3.09
C LYS A 58 -15.39 -3.98 -3.58
N GLY A 59 -14.76 -3.66 -4.71
CA GLY A 59 -14.80 -2.36 -5.38
C GLY A 59 -13.50 -1.57 -5.26
N LEU A 60 -13.57 -0.25 -5.50
CA LEU A 60 -12.40 0.62 -5.56
C LEU A 60 -11.76 0.84 -4.18
N TRP A 61 -10.46 0.60 -4.10
CA TRP A 61 -9.58 0.99 -3.01
C TRP A 61 -8.42 1.81 -3.58
N ARG A 62 -8.03 2.87 -2.88
CA ARG A 62 -6.80 3.61 -3.18
C ARG A 62 -5.76 3.26 -2.15
N VAL A 63 -4.66 2.69 -2.62
CA VAL A 63 -3.48 2.41 -1.81
C VAL A 63 -2.60 3.64 -1.88
N LYS A 64 -2.32 4.28 -0.75
CA LYS A 64 -1.41 5.42 -0.65
C LYS A 64 -0.20 5.01 0.16
N VAL A 65 0.99 5.41 -0.27
CA VAL A 65 2.26 5.05 0.35
C VAL A 65 3.03 6.33 0.61
N ASP A 66 3.22 6.64 1.88
CA ASP A 66 3.99 7.77 2.38
C ASP A 66 5.24 7.22 3.06
N TRP A 67 6.44 7.50 2.57
CA TRP A 67 7.66 7.00 3.20
C TRP A 67 8.81 8.00 3.13
N LYS A 68 9.83 7.76 3.97
CA LYS A 68 11.07 8.52 3.98
C LYS A 68 12.27 7.63 3.69
N GLU A 69 13.20 8.17 2.91
CA GLU A 69 14.49 7.56 2.62
C GLU A 69 15.54 8.68 2.52
N ASN A 70 16.65 8.56 3.26
CA ASN A 70 17.73 9.56 3.30
C ASN A 70 17.22 11.00 3.54
N ASP A 71 16.36 11.16 4.56
CA ASP A 71 15.70 12.43 4.93
C ASP A 71 14.78 13.06 3.87
N LYS A 72 14.58 12.39 2.73
CA LYS A 72 13.65 12.81 1.69
C LYS A 72 12.32 12.06 1.82
N ALA A 73 11.22 12.81 1.78
CA ALA A 73 9.88 12.26 1.78
C ALA A 73 9.44 11.91 0.35
N TYR A 74 8.73 10.79 0.23
CA TYR A 74 8.19 10.28 -1.01
C TYR A 74 6.72 9.91 -0.83
N TYR A 75 5.99 9.96 -1.94
CA TYR A 75 4.58 9.62 -2.01
C TYR A 75 4.30 8.85 -3.29
N ALA A 76 3.46 7.83 -3.18
CA ALA A 76 2.86 7.13 -4.31
C ALA A 76 1.44 6.73 -3.99
N GLU A 77 0.58 6.65 -5.01
CA GLU A 77 -0.75 6.07 -4.85
C GLU A 77 -1.16 5.25 -6.06
N LYS A 78 -2.04 4.29 -5.84
CA LYS A 78 -2.63 3.48 -6.90
C LYS A 78 -4.05 3.06 -6.56
N ASP A 79 -4.92 3.17 -7.54
CA ASP A 79 -6.28 2.64 -7.49
C ASP A 79 -6.28 1.16 -7.85
N ILE A 80 -6.89 0.35 -6.98
CA ILE A 80 -7.03 -1.09 -7.09
C ILE A 80 -8.52 -1.43 -6.99
N PHE A 81 -8.99 -2.33 -7.86
CA PHE A 81 -10.35 -2.84 -7.81
C PHE A 81 -10.34 -4.29 -7.31
N LEU A 82 -10.98 -4.52 -6.16
CA LEU A 82 -11.11 -5.83 -5.50
C LEU A 82 -12.44 -6.53 -5.80
#